data_AF-A0A6N9UU09-F1
#
_entry.id   AF-A0A6N9UU09-F1
#
_cell.length_a   1.000
_cell.length_b   1.000
_cell.length_c   1.000
_cell.angle_alpha   90.00
_cell.angle_beta   90.00
_cell.angle_gamma   90.00
#
_symmetry.space_group_name_H-M   'P 1'
#
loop_
_entity.id
_entity.type
_entity.pdbx_description
1 polymer ?
#
loop_
_entity_poly.entity_id
_entity_poly.type
_entity_poly.pdbx_seq_one_letter_code
_entity_poly.pdbx_strand_id
1 'polypeptide(L)' 'LVQSALSDPARTEALLREAGLKAAVTRRRRIAFGPVVRGRERWLRQRGLLPRAAYEEELVVVRAELPV' A
#
# COMPACT_ATOMS: atom_id res chain seq x y z
N LEU A 1 2.09 10.06 3.52
CA LEU A 1 0.87 9.26 3.23
C LEU A 1 1.03 7.86 3.82
N VAL A 2 0.00 7.30 4.45
CA VAL A 2 -0.05 5.88 4.82
C VAL A 2 -1.03 5.18 3.87
N GLN A 3 -0.66 4.03 3.32
CA GLN A 3 -1.56 3.24 2.47
C GLN A 3 -1.31 1.73 2.59
N SER A 4 -2.28 0.93 2.17
CA SER A 4 -2.13 -0.53 2.04
C SER A 4 -1.21 -0.88 0.88
N ALA A 5 -0.42 -1.95 1.03
CA ALA A 5 0.37 -2.51 -0.06
C ALA A 5 -0.50 -3.03 -1.22
N LEU A 6 -1.79 -3.31 -0.95
CA LEU A 6 -2.78 -3.66 -1.98
C LEU A 6 -3.11 -2.50 -2.93
N SER A 7 -2.75 -1.25 -2.57
CA SER A 7 -3.00 -0.05 -3.37
C SER A 7 -1.90 0.29 -4.38
N ASP A 8 -0.95 -0.63 -4.62
CA ASP A 8 0.22 -0.39 -5.48
C ASP A 8 1.02 0.87 -5.08
N PRO A 9 1.75 0.81 -3.95
CA PRO A 9 2.55 1.94 -3.49
C PRO A 9 3.70 2.29 -4.43
N ALA A 10 4.17 1.36 -5.25
CA ALA A 10 5.21 1.62 -6.25
C ALA A 10 4.70 2.57 -7.33
N ARG A 11 3.47 2.35 -7.82
CA ARG A 11 2.82 3.30 -8.74
C ARG A 11 2.59 4.67 -8.10
N THR A 12 2.20 4.71 -6.82
CA THR A 12 2.07 5.98 -6.10
C THR A 12 3.40 6.73 -6.03
N GLU A 13 4.48 6.03 -5.69
CA GLU A 13 5.84 6.58 -5.64
C GLU A 13 6.30 7.10 -7.00
N ALA A 14 6.03 6.36 -8.08
CA ALA A 14 6.33 6.77 -9.45
C ALA A 14 5.60 8.06 -9.84
N LEU A 15 4.28 8.13 -9.61
CA LEU A 15 3.48 9.33 -9.91
C LEU A 15 3.95 10.57 -9.13
N LEU A 16 4.34 10.39 -7.87
CA LEU A 16 4.89 11.49 -7.06
C LEU A 16 6.24 11.98 -7.61
N ARG A 17 7.10 11.05 -8.08
CA ARG A 17 8.37 11.41 -8.74
C ARG A 17 8.15 12.11 -10.07
N GLU A 18 7.22 11.63 -10.88
CA GLU A 18 6.82 12.29 -12.14
C GLU A 18 6.30 13.71 -11.90
N ALA A 19 5.63 13.95 -10.76
CA ALA A 19 5.20 15.27 -10.33
C ALA A 19 6.33 16.15 -9.74
N GLY A 20 7.59 15.72 -9.79
CA GLY A 20 8.75 16.50 -9.36
C GLY A 20 9.10 16.37 -7.88
N LEU A 21 8.51 15.42 -7.15
CA LEU A 21 8.82 15.19 -5.73
C LEU A 21 9.89 14.12 -5.56
N LYS A 22 10.73 14.27 -4.53
CA LYS A 22 11.55 13.17 -4.03
C LYS A 22 10.67 12.27 -3.17
N ALA A 23 10.16 11.19 -3.76
CA ALA A 23 9.28 10.25 -3.10
C ALA A 23 9.94 8.88 -2.84
N ALA A 24 9.60 8.26 -1.71
CA ALA A 24 9.99 6.90 -1.36
C ALA A 24 9.06 6.28 -0.30
N VAL A 25 8.90 4.95 -0.34
CA VAL A 25 8.43 4.19 0.83
C VAL A 25 9.51 4.20 1.92
N THR A 26 9.21 4.81 3.06
CA THR A 26 10.17 4.96 4.18
C THR A 26 9.92 3.99 5.32
N ARG A 27 8.73 3.38 5.39
CA ARG A 27 8.39 2.41 6.43
C ARG A 27 7.38 1.40 5.93
N ARG A 28 7.49 0.17 6.42
CA ARG A 28 6.55 -0.93 6.21
C ARG A 28 6.16 -1.54 7.55
N ARG A 29 4.90 -1.98 7.68
CA ARG A 29 4.42 -2.68 8.87
C ARG A 29 3.33 -3.67 8.49
N ARG A 30 3.48 -4.93 8.94
CA ARG A 30 2.39 -5.91 8.91
C ARG A 30 1.45 -5.72 10.09
N ILE A 31 0.16 -5.75 9.80
CA ILE A 31 -0.93 -5.65 10.78
C ILE A 31 -2.04 -6.62 10.39
N ALA A 32 -2.85 -7.03 11.36
CA ALA A 32 -4.09 -7.75 11.06
C ALA A 32 -4.99 -6.89 10.16
N PHE A 33 -5.79 -7.54 9.29
CA PHE A 33 -6.67 -6.84 8.36
C PHE A 33 -7.54 -5.76 9.02
N GLY A 34 -7.63 -4.59 8.40
CA GLY A 34 -8.60 -3.57 8.80
C GLY A 34 -10.03 -3.92 8.39
N PRO A 35 -11.05 -3.14 8.82
CA PRO A 35 -12.46 -3.36 8.46
C PRO A 35 -12.69 -3.42 6.93
N VAL A 36 -11.96 -2.62 6.17
CA VAL A 36 -12.07 -2.57 4.69
C VAL A 36 -11.57 -3.87 4.06
N VAL A 37 -10.40 -4.36 4.45
CA VAL A 37 -9.83 -5.60 3.90
C VAL A 37 -10.66 -6.81 4.35
N ARG A 38 -11.10 -6.86 5.61
CA ARG A 38 -12.00 -7.93 6.10
C ARG A 38 -13.32 -7.95 5.34
N GLY A 39 -13.97 -6.80 5.16
CA GLY A 39 -15.25 -6.70 4.43
C GLY A 39 -15.14 -7.11 2.95
N ARG A 40 -13.94 -7.04 2.36
CA ARG A 40 -13.68 -7.36 0.95
C ARG A 40 -12.84 -8.62 0.74
N GLU A 41 -12.55 -9.37 1.79
CA GLU A 41 -11.56 -10.45 1.78
C GLU A 41 -11.85 -11.49 0.69
N ARG A 42 -13.10 -11.96 0.60
CA ARG A 42 -13.53 -12.93 -0.41
C ARG A 42 -13.27 -12.42 -1.84
N TRP A 43 -13.65 -11.18 -2.10
CA TRP A 43 -13.49 -10.56 -3.42
C TRP A 43 -12.01 -10.38 -3.77
N LEU A 44 -11.20 -9.88 -2.82
CA LEU A 44 -9.76 -9.71 -3.00
C LEU A 44 -9.06 -11.04 -3.30
N ARG A 45 -9.44 -12.12 -2.60
CA ARG A 45 -8.93 -13.49 -2.86
C ARG A 45 -9.31 -14.00 -4.24
N GLN A 46 -10.57 -13.85 -4.64
CA GLN A 46 -11.05 -14.26 -5.97
C GLN A 46 -10.34 -13.52 -7.10
N ARG A 47 -9.93 -12.27 -6.87
CA ARG A 47 -9.16 -11.45 -7.83
C ARG A 47 -7.66 -11.72 -7.79
N GLY A 48 -7.19 -12.63 -6.94
CA GLY A 48 -5.75 -12.91 -6.77
C GLY A 48 -4.97 -11.81 -6.07
N LEU A 49 -5.64 -10.80 -5.51
CA LEU A 49 -5.02 -9.65 -4.83
C LEU A 49 -4.64 -9.98 -3.39
N LEU A 50 -5.19 -11.05 -2.81
CA LEU A 50 -4.89 -11.49 -1.45
C LEU A 50 -4.60 -13.00 -1.40
N PRO A 51 -3.42 -13.45 -0.93
CA PRO A 51 -3.09 -14.87 -0.84
C PRO A 51 -4.03 -15.61 0.11
N ARG A 52 -4.55 -16.79 -0.26
CA ARG A 52 -5.60 -17.53 0.48
C ARG A 52 -5.34 -17.71 1.99
N ALA A 53 -4.08 -17.82 2.41
CA ALA A 53 -3.68 -18.00 3.81
C ALA A 53 -3.37 -16.68 4.56
N ALA A 54 -3.36 -15.54 3.88
CA ALA A 54 -3.04 -14.25 4.51
C ALA A 54 -4.14 -13.83 5.49
N TYR A 55 -3.75 -13.41 6.69
CA TYR A 55 -4.60 -12.80 7.72
C TYR A 55 -4.11 -11.40 8.15
N GLU A 56 -3.01 -10.95 7.53
CA GLU A 56 -2.38 -9.65 7.73
C GLU A 56 -2.21 -8.93 6.39
N GLU A 57 -2.26 -7.60 6.44
CA GLU A 57 -1.85 -6.73 5.34
C GLU A 57 -0.59 -5.96 5.71
N GLU A 58 0.15 -5.50 4.70
CA GLU A 58 1.24 -4.56 4.90
C GLU A 58 0.74 -3.14 4.66
N LEU A 59 0.94 -2.27 5.65
CA LEU A 59 0.84 -0.82 5.48
C LEU A 59 2.21 -0.24 5.18
N VAL A 60 2.23 0.74 4.29
CA VAL A 60 3.44 1.46 3.91
C VAL A 60 3.29 2.96 4.14
N VAL A 61 4.38 3.60 4.53
CA VAL A 61 4.48 5.06 4.60
C VAL A 61 5.20 5.55 3.35
N VAL A 62 4.50 6.29 2.50
CA VAL A 62 5.11 7.04 1.39
C VAL A 62 5.41 8.45 1.88
N ARG A 63 6.70 8.81 1.89
CA ARG A 63 7.17 10.18 2.09
C ARG A 63 7.44 10.81 0.73
N ALA A 64 7.02 12.06 0.56
CA ALA A 64 7.34 12.86 -0.61
C ALA A 64 7.67 14.28 -0.14
N GLU A 65 8.77 14.81 -0.65
CA GLU A 65 9.29 16.14 -0.32
C GLU A 65 9.69 16.88 -1.60
N LEU A 66 9.53 18.20 -1.62
CA LEU A 66 10.09 19.02 -2.70
C LEU A 66 11.62 18.93 -2.63
N PRO A 67 12.33 18.71 -3.75
CA PRO A 67 13.78 18.83 -3.80
C PRO A 67 14.20 20.24 -3.39
N VAL A 68 15.28 20.33 -2.59
CA VAL A 68 15.91 21.59 -2.18
C VAL A 68 17.04 21.94 -3.14
#